data_AF-A0A7J4DTH1-F1
#
_entry.id   AF-A0A7J4DTH1-F1
#
_cell.length_a   1.000
_cell.length_b   1.000
_cell.length_c   1.000
_cell.angle_alpha   90.00
_cell.angle_beta   90.00
_cell.angle_gamma   90.00
#
_symmetry.space_group_name_H-M   'P 1'
#
loop_
_entity.id
_entity.type
_entity.pdbx_description
1 polymer ?
#
loop_
_entity_poly.entity_id
_entity_poly.type
_entity_poly.pdbx_seq_one_letter_code
_entity_poly.pdbx_strand_id
1 'polypeptide(L)'
;ITVTGTSAEAGDDGSVGRGNRVNGLITPNRHMSMEAAAGKNPVSHVGKIYNLLAMLMANDIAEQIEGIQEVYVRILSQIGKPIDEPLVASIQVIPKPGYKVESFEKDAYKIADEWLANITKIPRL
;
A
#
# COMPACT_ATOMS: atom_id res chain seq x y z
N ILE A 1 -31.58 -6.96 17.37
CA ILE A 1 -30.67 -6.97 18.54
C ILE A 1 -29.79 -8.20 18.44
N THR A 2 -28.54 -8.16 18.90
CA THR A 2 -27.64 -9.33 19.04
C THR A 2 -27.26 -9.50 20.51
N VAL A 3 -26.89 -10.71 20.93
CA VAL A 3 -26.50 -11.05 22.31
C VAL A 3 -25.02 -10.73 22.54
N THR A 4 -24.15 -11.09 21.60
CA THR A 4 -22.69 -10.99 21.71
C THR A 4 -22.09 -9.79 20.96
N GLY A 5 -22.90 -9.02 20.23
CA GLY A 5 -22.46 -7.83 19.50
C GLY A 5 -21.90 -8.08 18.10
N THR A 6 -22.01 -9.30 17.56
CA THR A 6 -21.64 -9.65 16.17
C THR A 6 -22.73 -10.47 15.49
N SER A 7 -22.93 -10.31 14.18
CA SER A 7 -23.90 -11.14 13.43
C SER A 7 -23.43 -12.59 13.25
N ALA A 8 -22.16 -12.88 13.54
CA ALA A 8 -21.62 -14.24 13.46
C ALA A 8 -22.32 -15.23 14.41
N GLU A 9 -22.97 -14.75 15.48
CA GLU A 9 -23.80 -15.59 16.34
C GLU A 9 -25.11 -16.07 15.68
N ALA A 10 -25.49 -15.45 14.55
CA ALA A 10 -26.79 -15.59 13.90
C ALA A 10 -26.69 -16.11 12.46
N GLY A 11 -25.60 -16.81 12.12
CA GLY A 11 -25.44 -17.52 10.84
C GLY A 11 -24.62 -16.80 9.77
N ASP A 12 -24.06 -15.61 10.07
CA ASP A 12 -23.10 -14.95 9.19
C ASP A 12 -21.69 -15.54 9.35
N ASP A 13 -21.06 -15.90 8.23
CA ASP A 13 -19.67 -16.40 8.20
C ASP A 13 -18.68 -15.35 7.66
N GLY A 14 -17.44 -15.41 8.15
CA GLY A 14 -16.35 -14.53 7.73
C GLY A 14 -15.10 -15.31 7.30
N SER A 15 -14.36 -14.80 6.31
CA SER A 15 -13.08 -15.37 5.90
C SER A 15 -12.02 -14.31 5.57
N VAL A 16 -10.75 -14.71 5.66
CA VAL A 16 -9.60 -13.83 5.44
C VAL A 16 -9.62 -13.25 4.02
N GLY A 17 -9.32 -11.96 3.90
CA GLY A 17 -9.24 -11.27 2.61
C GLY A 17 -10.58 -10.83 2.03
N ARG A 18 -11.71 -11.07 2.71
CA ARG A 18 -13.07 -10.66 2.26
C ARG A 18 -13.55 -9.31 2.79
N GLY A 19 -12.69 -8.56 3.47
CA GLY A 19 -13.00 -7.24 4.00
C GLY A 19 -12.07 -6.15 3.46
N ASN A 20 -11.72 -5.23 4.35
CA ASN A 20 -10.89 -4.07 4.06
C ASN A 20 -9.50 -4.41 3.50
N ARG A 21 -8.92 -3.46 2.76
CA ARG A 21 -7.49 -3.49 2.36
C ARG A 21 -6.62 -2.98 3.51
N VAL A 22 -5.31 -2.88 3.30
CA VAL A 22 -4.35 -2.42 4.32
C VAL A 22 -4.60 -0.99 4.81
N ASN A 23 -5.28 -0.17 4.01
CA ASN A 23 -5.71 1.19 4.39
C ASN A 23 -7.03 1.23 5.17
N GLY A 24 -7.61 0.07 5.51
CA GLY A 24 -8.85 -0.01 6.28
C GLY A 24 -10.13 0.21 5.49
N LEU A 25 -10.09 0.31 4.16
CA LEU A 25 -11.26 0.56 3.31
C LEU A 25 -11.43 -0.47 2.18
N ILE A 26 -12.63 -0.51 1.60
CA ILE A 26 -12.93 -1.12 0.30
C ILE A 26 -13.33 0.03 -0.63
N THR A 27 -12.47 0.38 -1.58
CA THR A 27 -12.59 1.60 -2.39
C THR A 27 -12.78 1.25 -3.87
N PRO A 28 -14.03 1.03 -4.37
CA PRO A 28 -14.26 0.61 -5.76
C PRO A 28 -13.81 1.64 -6.80
N ASN A 29 -13.69 2.91 -6.42
CA ASN A 29 -13.17 3.98 -7.27
C ASN A 29 -11.64 4.13 -7.22
N ARG A 30 -10.92 3.26 -6.49
CA ARG A 30 -9.45 3.27 -6.40
C ARG A 30 -8.91 1.90 -6.80
N HIS A 31 -7.63 1.87 -7.18
CA HIS A 31 -6.93 0.61 -7.45
C HIS A 31 -6.67 -0.16 -6.15
N MET A 32 -6.82 -1.47 -6.19
CA MET A 32 -6.61 -2.34 -5.03
C MET A 32 -5.86 -3.61 -5.44
N SER A 33 -5.05 -4.14 -4.52
CA SER A 33 -4.51 -5.50 -4.63
C SER A 33 -5.51 -6.52 -4.09
N MET A 34 -5.59 -7.68 -4.75
CA MET A 34 -6.36 -8.83 -4.28
C MET A 34 -5.65 -9.63 -3.19
N GLU A 35 -4.37 -9.35 -2.94
CA GLU A 35 -3.59 -9.97 -1.86
C GLU A 35 -4.21 -9.70 -0.48
N ALA A 36 -4.43 -10.77 0.29
CA ALA A 36 -4.85 -10.67 1.67
C ALA A 36 -3.61 -10.50 2.57
N ALA A 37 -3.53 -9.39 3.30
CA ALA A 37 -2.41 -9.09 4.20
C ALA A 37 -2.53 -9.78 5.58
N ALA A 38 -3.74 -9.99 6.08
CA ALA A 38 -3.97 -10.55 7.40
C ALA A 38 -3.44 -11.99 7.52
N GLY A 39 -2.76 -12.30 8.62
CA GLY A 39 -2.18 -13.63 8.88
C GLY A 39 -0.89 -13.97 8.10
N LYS A 40 -0.45 -13.10 7.17
CA LYS A 40 0.78 -13.34 6.39
C LYS A 40 2.04 -12.97 7.18
N ASN A 41 3.12 -13.74 6.95
CA ASN A 41 4.43 -13.52 7.57
C ASN A 41 4.95 -12.11 7.21
N PRO A 42 5.19 -11.23 8.21
CA PRO A 42 5.59 -9.85 7.93
C PRO A 42 7.01 -9.73 7.39
N VAL A 43 7.86 -10.74 7.52
CA VAL A 43 9.27 -10.72 7.09
C VAL A 43 9.44 -11.19 5.65
N SER A 44 8.69 -12.20 5.22
CA SER A 44 8.93 -12.88 3.93
C SER A 44 7.79 -12.78 2.93
N HIS A 45 6.56 -12.46 3.35
CA HIS A 45 5.42 -12.43 2.43
C HIS A 45 5.34 -11.10 1.68
N VAL A 46 5.91 -11.07 0.47
CA VAL A 46 6.02 -9.86 -0.36
C VAL A 46 4.71 -9.10 -0.50
N GLY A 47 3.57 -9.76 -0.72
CA GLY A 47 2.34 -9.02 -0.93
C GLY A 47 1.75 -8.37 0.33
N LYS A 48 2.09 -8.84 1.54
CA LYS A 48 1.80 -8.08 2.78
C LYS A 48 2.70 -6.85 2.86
N ILE A 49 4.00 -7.08 2.70
CA ILE A 49 5.03 -6.05 2.83
C ILE A 49 4.79 -4.94 1.80
N TYR A 50 4.57 -5.29 0.54
CA TYR A 50 4.41 -4.33 -0.55
C TYR A 50 3.09 -3.55 -0.49
N ASN A 51 2.00 -4.15 0.01
CA ASN A 51 0.78 -3.38 0.22
C ASN A 51 0.98 -2.32 1.33
N LEU A 52 1.61 -2.68 2.45
CA LEU A 52 1.93 -1.74 3.53
C LEU A 52 2.91 -0.67 3.05
N LEU A 53 3.97 -1.09 2.37
CA LEU A 53 5.01 -0.21 1.84
C LEU A 53 4.45 0.79 0.81
N ALA A 54 3.63 0.33 -0.14
CA ALA A 54 3.00 1.19 -1.13
C ALA A 54 2.07 2.22 -0.48
N MET A 55 1.34 1.83 0.57
CA MET A 55 0.50 2.76 1.33
C MET A 55 1.33 3.83 2.05
N LEU A 56 2.41 3.44 2.72
CA LEU A 56 3.30 4.36 3.44
C LEU A 56 4.02 5.31 2.48
N MET A 57 4.57 4.78 1.39
CA MET A 57 5.16 5.60 0.32
C MET A 57 4.17 6.61 -0.24
N ALA A 58 2.93 6.18 -0.53
CA ALA A 58 1.90 7.07 -1.06
C ALA A 58 1.53 8.18 -0.07
N ASN A 59 1.43 7.86 1.23
CA ASN A 59 1.17 8.85 2.27
C ASN A 59 2.30 9.88 2.36
N ASP A 60 3.56 9.43 2.43
CA ASP A 60 4.71 10.31 2.52
C ASP A 60 4.83 11.21 1.28
N ILE A 61 4.62 10.65 0.08
CA ILE A 61 4.61 11.43 -1.15
C ILE A 61 3.50 12.49 -1.12
N ALA A 62 2.29 12.13 -0.68
CA ALA A 62 1.16 13.07 -0.61
C ALA A 62 1.34 14.17 0.45
N GLU A 63 2.01 13.86 1.57
CA GLU A 63 2.21 14.78 2.68
C GLU A 63 3.44 15.69 2.50
N GLN A 64 4.53 15.16 1.96
CA GLN A 64 5.82 15.87 1.92
C GLN A 64 6.02 16.67 0.63
N ILE A 65 5.35 16.28 -0.47
CA ILE A 65 5.52 16.94 -1.77
C ILE A 65 4.33 17.85 -2.05
N GLU A 66 4.59 19.15 -2.07
CA GLU A 66 3.59 20.12 -2.48
C GLU A 66 3.23 19.95 -3.97
N GLY A 67 1.95 20.16 -4.30
CA GLY A 67 1.48 20.09 -5.68
C GLY A 67 0.96 18.72 -6.11
N ILE A 68 0.95 17.72 -5.24
CA ILE A 68 0.31 16.43 -5.52
C ILE A 68 -1.17 16.48 -5.13
N GLN A 69 -2.05 16.15 -6.08
CA GLN A 69 -3.48 16.00 -5.84
C GLN A 69 -3.83 14.53 -5.51
N GLU A 70 -3.29 13.59 -6.28
CA GLU A 70 -3.40 12.16 -6.01
C GLU A 70 -2.09 11.44 -6.34
N VAL A 71 -1.80 10.38 -5.59
CA VAL A 71 -0.68 9.48 -5.87
C VAL A 71 -1.13 8.04 -5.72
N TYR A 72 -0.68 7.19 -6.64
CA TYR A 72 -0.91 5.76 -6.64
C TYR A 72 0.42 5.03 -6.76
N VAL A 73 0.71 4.16 -5.81
CA VAL A 73 1.94 3.37 -5.78
C VAL A 73 1.61 1.90 -6.03
N ARG A 74 2.32 1.25 -6.95
CA ARG A 74 2.22 -0.19 -7.23
C ARG A 74 3.62 -0.79 -7.22
N ILE A 75 3.82 -1.84 -6.45
CA ILE A 75 5.11 -2.53 -6.34
C ILE A 75 4.90 -3.98 -6.78
N LEU A 76 5.67 -4.43 -7.76
CA LEU A 76 5.59 -5.78 -8.30
C LEU A 76 6.89 -6.52 -7.99
N SER A 77 6.79 -7.63 -7.27
CA SER A 77 7.93 -8.51 -6.97
C SER A 77 8.26 -9.41 -8.17
N GLN A 78 9.49 -9.88 -8.22
CA GLN A 78 9.87 -11.01 -9.07
C GLN A 78 10.31 -12.18 -8.18
N ILE A 79 9.86 -13.39 -8.48
CA ILE A 79 10.29 -14.60 -7.76
C ILE A 79 11.81 -14.71 -7.87
N GLY A 80 12.48 -14.95 -6.74
CA GLY A 80 13.94 -15.08 -6.67
C GLY A 80 14.72 -13.76 -6.59
N LYS A 81 14.03 -12.61 -6.54
CA LYS A 81 14.65 -11.31 -6.27
C LYS A 81 14.55 -10.90 -4.80
N PRO A 82 15.52 -10.14 -4.27
CA PRO A 82 15.40 -9.48 -2.98
C PRO A 82 14.13 -8.63 -2.89
N ILE A 83 13.56 -8.50 -1.69
CA ILE A 83 12.30 -7.78 -1.47
C ILE A 83 12.46 -6.25 -1.58
N ASP A 84 13.69 -5.74 -1.47
CA ASP A 84 14.07 -4.36 -1.73
C ASP A 84 14.37 -4.09 -3.22
N GLU A 85 14.42 -5.13 -4.06
CA GLU A 85 14.60 -5.03 -5.52
C GLU A 85 13.33 -5.49 -6.28
N PRO A 86 12.24 -4.70 -6.27
CA PRO A 86 11.06 -5.05 -7.04
C PRO A 86 11.34 -5.03 -8.54
N LEU A 87 10.59 -5.82 -9.31
CA LEU A 87 10.60 -5.75 -10.78
C LEU A 87 10.24 -4.35 -11.27
N VAL A 88 9.28 -3.72 -10.59
CA VAL A 88 8.91 -2.32 -10.81
C VAL A 88 8.26 -1.76 -9.54
N ALA A 89 8.62 -0.52 -9.21
CA ALA A 89 7.89 0.36 -8.29
C ALA A 89 7.30 1.52 -9.10
N SER A 90 6.02 1.42 -9.47
CA SER A 90 5.33 2.42 -10.27
C SER A 90 4.66 3.44 -9.36
N ILE A 91 5.00 4.72 -9.57
CA ILE A 91 4.39 5.86 -8.90
C ILE A 91 3.65 6.65 -9.98
N GLN A 92 2.33 6.75 -9.84
CA GLN A 92 1.49 7.55 -10.74
C GLN A 92 0.94 8.73 -9.96
N VAL A 93 1.13 9.94 -10.50
CA VAL A 93 0.77 11.17 -9.83
C VAL A 93 -0.21 11.98 -10.67
N ILE A 94 -1.23 12.51 -10.02
CA ILE A 94 -2.07 13.58 -10.55
C ILE A 94 -1.61 14.87 -9.87
N PRO A 95 -0.99 15.81 -10.61
CA PRO A 95 -0.61 17.09 -10.04
C PRO A 95 -1.83 17.99 -9.80
N LYS A 96 -1.75 18.86 -8.80
CA LYS A 96 -2.67 20.00 -8.62
C LYS A 96 -2.57 20.93 -9.83
N PRO A 97 -3.63 21.70 -10.15
CA PRO A 97 -3.58 22.69 -11.22
C PRO A 97 -2.37 23.63 -11.09
N GLY A 98 -1.63 23.81 -12.18
CA GLY A 98 -0.42 24.65 -12.22
C GLY A 98 0.89 23.94 -11.86
N TYR A 99 0.83 22.72 -11.30
CA TYR A 99 2.01 21.89 -11.05
C TYR A 99 2.28 20.93 -12.21
N LYS A 100 3.54 20.52 -12.35
CA LYS A 100 4.03 19.61 -13.38
C LYS A 100 4.79 18.47 -12.72
N VAL A 101 4.65 17.24 -13.23
CA VAL A 101 5.25 16.05 -12.60
C VAL A 101 6.77 16.15 -12.53
N GLU A 102 7.38 16.74 -13.55
CA GLU A 102 8.83 16.95 -13.67
C GLU A 102 9.39 17.80 -12.51
N SER A 103 8.54 18.57 -11.82
CA SER A 103 8.96 19.38 -10.67
C SER A 103 9.23 18.57 -9.40
N PHE A 104 8.64 17.37 -9.28
CA PHE A 104 8.73 16.56 -8.07
C PHE A 104 9.04 15.06 -8.32
N GLU A 105 9.28 14.67 -9.57
CA GLU A 105 9.63 13.28 -9.93
C GLU A 105 10.82 12.77 -9.12
N LYS A 106 11.87 13.59 -8.96
CA LYS A 106 13.08 13.22 -8.21
C LYS A 106 12.81 13.04 -6.72
N ASP A 107 11.95 13.87 -6.15
CA ASP A 107 11.61 13.79 -4.73
C ASP A 107 10.74 12.55 -4.46
N ALA A 108 9.75 12.28 -5.33
CA ALA A 108 8.94 11.07 -5.24
C ALA A 108 9.78 9.79 -5.42
N TYR A 109 10.74 9.81 -6.35
CA TYR A 109 11.71 8.72 -6.52
C TYR A 109 12.53 8.52 -5.24
N LYS A 110 13.05 9.60 -4.66
CA LYS A 110 13.89 9.54 -3.45
C LYS A 110 13.12 8.96 -2.26
N ILE A 111 11.87 9.39 -2.04
CA ILE A 111 11.02 8.82 -0.97
C ILE A 111 10.84 7.31 -1.20
N ALA A 112 10.56 6.89 -2.43
CA ALA A 112 10.38 5.47 -2.72
C ALA A 112 11.66 4.64 -2.54
N ASP A 113 12.81 5.17 -2.98
CA ASP A 113 14.13 4.57 -2.79
C ASP A 113 14.46 4.41 -1.30
N GLU A 114 14.21 5.44 -0.49
CA GLU A 114 14.40 5.39 0.96
C GLU A 114 13.51 4.34 1.63
N TRP A 115 12.24 4.25 1.24
CA TRP A 115 11.32 3.24 1.76
C TRP A 115 11.74 1.82 1.36
N LEU A 116 12.20 1.60 0.12
CA LEU A 116 12.71 0.30 -0.34
C LEU A 116 14.00 -0.10 0.40
N ALA A 117 14.95 0.83 0.53
CA ALA A 117 16.19 0.60 1.29
C ALA A 117 15.93 0.28 2.77
N ASN A 118 14.80 0.78 3.32
CA ASN A 118 14.39 0.56 4.71
C ASN A 118 13.25 -0.48 4.85
N ILE A 119 13.00 -1.31 3.84
CA ILE A 119 11.86 -2.24 3.82
C ILE A 119 11.82 -3.20 5.02
N THR A 120 12.98 -3.50 5.60
CA THR A 120 13.13 -4.35 6.80
C THR A 120 12.52 -3.74 8.08
N LYS A 121 12.14 -2.45 8.06
CA LYS A 121 11.41 -1.78 9.15
C LYS A 121 9.90 -2.02 9.12
N ILE A 122 9.33 -2.33 7.96
CA ILE A 122 7.89 -2.60 7.78
C ILE A 122 7.34 -3.68 8.73
N PRO A 123 8.02 -4.82 8.97
CA PRO A 123 7.54 -5.85 9.89
C PRO A 123 7.35 -5.38 11.35
N ARG A 124 7.92 -4.22 11.72
CA ARG A 124 7.94 -3.68 13.08
C ARG A 124 6.89 -2.58 13.32
N LEU A 125 6.12 -2.21 12.29
CA LEU A 125 4.97 -1.31 12.37
C LEU A 125 3.70 -2.10 12.72
#